data_AF-A0A8X6KXS9-F1
#
_entry.id   AF-A0A8X6KXS9-F1
#
_cell.length_a   1.000
_cell.length_b   1.000
_cell.length_c   1.000
_cell.angle_alpha   90.00
_cell.angle_beta   90.00
_cell.angle_gamma   90.00
#
_symmetry.space_group_name_H-M   'P 1'
#
loop_
_entity.id
_entity.type
_entity.pdbx_description
1 polymer ?
#
loop_
_entity_poly.entity_id
_entity_poly.type
_entity_poly.pdbx_seq_one_letter_code
_entity_poly.pdbx_strand_id
1 'polypeptide(L)'
;MDSAFTTEVHSINGDGEDTGIVYCEMQTRENSGENLCNLTMLRSMYHGHCGYKSETGGLLKNLRESTTNEKVKAYHKEFYRPEKLCVIFVGQVNAEKVFEALQPVEERISKDSERTPFVRPWQSPVPPLVEFTTLEVNYPSDEDEHGLVIAAWRGPLANVSKVFFVKKKEWR
;
A
#
# COMPACT_ATOMS: atom_id res chain seq x y z
N MET A 1 -21.63 9.38 -6.38
CA MET A 1 -20.42 9.37 -5.52
C MET A 1 -20.64 8.53 -4.27
N ASP A 2 -21.77 8.65 -3.58
CA ASP A 2 -22.06 7.79 -2.43
C ASP A 2 -22.39 6.34 -2.84
N SER A 3 -23.10 6.16 -3.97
CA SER A 3 -23.34 4.85 -4.56
C SER A 3 -22.06 4.08 -4.91
N ALA A 4 -21.04 4.77 -5.41
CA ALA A 4 -19.75 4.16 -5.73
C ALA A 4 -19.02 3.69 -4.45
N PHE A 5 -19.13 4.44 -3.35
CA PHE A 5 -18.55 4.00 -2.09
C PHE A 5 -19.23 2.72 -1.57
N THR A 6 -20.56 2.64 -1.63
CA THR A 6 -21.30 1.47 -1.14
C THR A 6 -21.07 0.22 -1.97
N THR A 7 -20.81 0.34 -3.28
CA THR A 7 -20.52 -0.81 -4.15
C THR A 7 -19.04 -1.21 -4.10
N GLU A 8 -18.13 -0.25 -4.07
CA GLU A 8 -16.69 -0.51 -4.16
C GLU A 8 -16.06 -0.78 -2.80
N VAL A 9 -16.44 -0.05 -1.75
CA VAL A 9 -15.73 -0.05 -0.46
C VAL A 9 -16.43 -0.93 0.57
N HIS A 10 -17.56 -0.46 1.09
CA HIS A 10 -18.30 -1.16 2.14
C HIS A 10 -19.75 -0.67 2.23
N SER A 11 -20.68 -1.61 2.39
CA SER A 11 -22.06 -1.36 2.82
C SER A 11 -22.65 -2.63 3.44
N ILE A 12 -23.84 -2.54 4.02
CA ILE A 12 -24.59 -3.69 4.53
C ILE A 12 -25.82 -3.89 3.64
N ASN A 13 -26.02 -5.11 3.14
CA ASN A 13 -27.16 -5.43 2.26
C ASN A 13 -28.47 -5.61 3.07
N GLY A 14 -29.58 -5.88 2.37
CA GLY A 14 -30.90 -6.09 2.99
C GLY A 14 -30.97 -7.28 3.93
N ASP A 15 -30.04 -8.23 3.82
CA ASP A 15 -29.94 -9.43 4.65
C ASP A 15 -29.00 -9.26 5.86
N GLY A 16 -28.40 -8.07 6.01
CA GLY A 16 -27.50 -7.75 7.11
C GLY A 16 -26.04 -8.19 6.90
N GLU A 17 -25.67 -8.57 5.67
CA GLU A 17 -24.32 -9.02 5.33
C GLU A 17 -23.45 -7.85 4.87
N ASP A 18 -22.16 -7.88 5.24
CA ASP A 18 -21.17 -6.91 4.76
C ASP A 18 -20.87 -7.16 3.27
N THR A 19 -20.99 -6.11 2.45
CA THR A 19 -20.73 -6.14 1.01
C THR A 19 -19.80 -5.01 0.58
N GLY A 20 -19.28 -5.07 -0.65
CA GLY A 20 -18.34 -4.10 -1.22
C GLY A 20 -17.12 -4.81 -1.78
N ILE A 21 -16.67 -4.41 -2.97
CA ILE A 21 -15.57 -5.11 -3.69
C ILE A 21 -14.32 -5.21 -2.81
N VAL A 22 -13.86 -4.10 -2.23
CA VAL A 22 -12.68 -4.05 -1.36
C VAL A 22 -12.90 -4.86 -0.09
N TYR A 23 -14.08 -4.77 0.54
CA TYR A 23 -14.37 -5.53 1.75
C TYR A 23 -14.33 -7.04 1.50
N CYS A 24 -14.95 -7.52 0.42
CA CYS A 24 -14.96 -8.94 0.06
C CYS A 24 -13.57 -9.45 -0.33
N GLU A 25 -12.78 -8.65 -1.04
CA GLU A 25 -11.37 -8.97 -1.34
C GLU A 25 -10.58 -9.16 -0.04
N MET A 26 -10.68 -8.20 0.88
CA MET A 26 -9.97 -8.25 2.15
C MET A 26 -10.50 -9.36 3.07
N GLN A 27 -11.76 -9.77 2.96
CA GLN A 27 -12.32 -10.86 3.76
C GLN A 27 -11.63 -12.19 3.46
N THR A 28 -11.31 -12.41 2.18
CA THR A 28 -10.58 -13.62 1.74
C THR A 28 -9.10 -13.53 2.10
N ARG A 29 -8.50 -12.33 1.97
CA ARG A 29 -7.06 -12.15 2.13
C ARG A 29 -6.61 -11.98 3.59
N GLU A 30 -7.34 -11.24 4.41
CA GLU A 30 -6.86 -10.81 5.74
C GLU A 30 -6.49 -11.99 6.64
N ASN A 31 -7.30 -13.05 6.59
CA ASN A 31 -7.14 -14.25 7.41
C ASN A 31 -6.26 -15.35 6.77
N SER A 32 -5.72 -15.13 5.57
CA SER A 32 -4.82 -16.12 4.96
C SER A 32 -3.50 -16.21 5.74
N GLY A 33 -2.93 -17.41 5.83
CA GLY A 33 -1.64 -17.62 6.51
C GLY A 33 -0.52 -16.74 5.93
N GLU A 34 -0.48 -16.57 4.61
CA GLU A 34 0.47 -15.70 3.93
C GLU A 34 0.33 -14.23 4.37
N ASN A 35 -0.89 -13.70 4.38
CA ASN A 35 -1.14 -12.31 4.74
C ASN A 35 -0.86 -12.06 6.23
N LEU A 36 -1.30 -12.96 7.12
CA LEU A 36 -1.05 -12.86 8.55
C LEU A 36 0.43 -12.93 8.88
N CYS A 37 1.16 -13.89 8.31
CA CYS A 37 2.60 -14.01 8.52
C CYS A 37 3.35 -12.80 7.96
N ASN A 38 3.03 -12.35 6.75
CA ASN A 38 3.68 -11.19 6.12
C ASN A 38 3.40 -9.89 6.89
N LEU A 39 2.15 -9.63 7.29
CA LEU A 39 1.79 -8.44 8.05
C LEU A 39 2.44 -8.43 9.44
N THR A 40 2.47 -9.58 10.12
CA THR A 40 3.17 -9.74 11.40
C THR A 40 4.66 -9.47 11.24
N MET A 41 5.27 -10.08 10.21
CA MET A 41 6.67 -9.87 9.88
C MET A 41 6.98 -8.39 9.58
N LEU A 42 6.16 -7.70 8.78
CA LEU A 42 6.32 -6.27 8.48
C LEU A 42 6.19 -5.40 9.74
N ARG A 43 5.23 -5.69 10.62
CA ARG A 43 5.03 -4.97 11.89
C ARG A 43 6.20 -5.16 12.86
N SER A 44 6.77 -6.36 12.92
CA SER A 44 7.97 -6.63 13.70
C SER A 44 9.19 -5.95 13.11
N MET A 45 9.36 -6.04 11.78
CA MET A 45 10.50 -5.45 11.09
C MET A 45 10.47 -3.93 11.14
N TYR A 46 9.33 -3.27 11.01
CA TYR A 46 9.19 -1.82 10.88
C TYR A 46 8.50 -1.20 12.10
N HIS A 47 9.16 -1.27 13.26
CA HIS A 47 8.68 -0.68 14.50
C HIS A 47 8.67 0.86 14.49
N GLY A 48 7.99 1.46 15.46
CA GLY A 48 7.84 2.92 15.58
C GLY A 48 6.83 3.53 14.60
N HIS A 49 6.95 4.83 14.35
CA HIS A 49 6.03 5.59 13.49
C HIS A 49 6.52 5.60 12.03
N CYS A 50 6.05 4.64 11.23
CA CYS A 50 6.30 4.57 9.79
C CYS A 50 5.14 3.90 9.04
N GLY A 51 5.09 4.08 7.72
CA GLY A 51 4.03 3.56 6.86
C GLY A 51 4.20 2.10 6.41
N TYR A 52 5.40 1.52 6.53
CA TYR A 52 5.71 0.18 5.99
C TYR A 52 4.97 -0.99 6.67
N LYS A 53 4.47 -0.77 7.88
CA LYS A 53 3.75 -1.78 8.66
C LYS A 53 2.22 -1.72 8.51
N SER A 54 1.73 -0.80 7.68
CA SER A 54 0.30 -0.58 7.47
C SER A 54 -0.21 -1.53 6.39
N GLU A 55 -1.38 -2.12 6.61
CA GLU A 55 -2.11 -2.86 5.57
C GLU A 55 -2.84 -1.85 4.69
N THR A 56 -2.29 -1.58 3.50
CA THR A 56 -2.83 -0.58 2.58
C THR A 56 -4.07 -1.05 1.83
N GLY A 57 -4.33 -2.36 1.77
CA GLY A 57 -5.60 -2.89 1.27
C GLY A 57 -6.79 -2.56 2.19
N GLY A 58 -6.52 -2.25 3.46
CA GLY A 58 -7.52 -1.94 4.48
C GLY A 58 -7.83 -3.15 5.35
N LEU A 59 -7.81 -2.95 6.67
CA LEU A 59 -8.25 -3.97 7.61
C LEU A 59 -9.78 -4.01 7.62
N LEU A 60 -10.39 -5.20 7.64
CA LEU A 60 -11.84 -5.41 7.68
C LEU A 60 -12.51 -4.56 8.74
N LYS A 61 -11.95 -4.56 9.95
CA LYS A 61 -12.42 -3.74 11.06
C LYS A 61 -12.46 -2.25 10.69
N ASN A 62 -11.39 -1.75 10.08
CA ASN A 62 -11.30 -0.34 9.70
C ASN A 62 -12.26 0.00 8.57
N LEU A 63 -12.38 -0.87 7.56
CA LEU A 63 -13.32 -0.72 6.45
C LEU A 63 -14.77 -0.62 6.96
N ARG A 64 -15.13 -1.46 7.94
CA ARG A 64 -16.47 -1.49 8.53
C ARG A 64 -16.76 -0.33 9.48
N GLU A 65 -15.82 0.01 10.36
CA GLU A 65 -16.11 0.88 11.51
C GLU A 65 -15.63 2.31 11.32
N SER A 66 -14.60 2.51 10.50
CA SER A 66 -13.85 3.77 10.49
C SER A 66 -13.75 4.42 9.12
N THR A 67 -13.82 3.65 8.04
CA THR A 67 -13.71 4.18 6.68
C THR A 67 -15.06 4.73 6.25
N THR A 68 -15.10 6.02 5.91
CA THR A 68 -16.31 6.67 5.41
C THR A 68 -16.03 7.34 4.07
N ASN A 69 -17.08 7.63 3.30
CA ASN A 69 -16.91 8.31 2.03
C ASN A 69 -16.29 9.70 2.20
N GLU A 70 -16.59 10.40 3.29
CA GLU A 70 -15.98 11.68 3.63
C GLU A 70 -14.48 11.56 3.84
N LYS A 71 -14.02 10.49 4.52
CA LYS A 71 -12.59 10.22 4.69
C LYS A 71 -11.91 9.90 3.36
N VAL A 72 -12.57 9.13 2.49
CA VAL A 72 -12.05 8.83 1.14
C VAL A 72 -11.93 10.11 0.31
N LYS A 73 -12.97 10.95 0.30
CA LYS A 73 -12.95 12.26 -0.40
C LYS A 73 -11.87 13.18 0.17
N ALA A 74 -11.72 13.23 1.50
CA ALA A 74 -10.69 14.02 2.16
C ALA A 74 -9.28 13.52 1.79
N TYR A 75 -9.04 12.21 1.85
CA TYR A 75 -7.78 11.60 1.45
C TYR A 75 -7.46 11.88 -0.03
N HIS A 76 -8.42 11.72 -0.93
CA HIS A 76 -8.23 12.04 -2.35
C HIS A 76 -7.86 13.52 -2.54
N LYS A 77 -8.60 14.44 -1.90
CA LYS A 77 -8.31 15.88 -1.97
C LYS A 77 -6.91 16.22 -1.45
N GLU A 78 -6.46 15.56 -0.38
CA GLU A 78 -5.18 15.84 0.26
C GLU A 78 -3.99 15.26 -0.53
N PHE A 79 -4.11 14.03 -1.05
CA PHE A 79 -2.98 13.28 -1.59
C PHE A 79 -2.94 13.18 -3.13
N TYR A 80 -4.07 13.27 -3.85
CA TYR A 80 -4.12 13.20 -5.32
C TYR A 80 -3.86 14.58 -5.94
N ARG A 81 -2.66 15.08 -5.66
CA ARG A 81 -2.21 16.39 -6.07
C ARG A 81 -1.35 16.32 -7.35
N PRO A 82 -1.52 17.26 -8.30
CA PRO A 82 -0.71 17.31 -9.51
C PRO A 82 0.80 17.34 -9.26
N GLU A 83 1.27 17.98 -8.18
CA GLU A 83 2.71 18.05 -7.86
C GLU A 83 3.28 16.72 -7.33
N LYS A 84 2.43 15.70 -7.15
CA LYS A 84 2.81 14.33 -6.74
C LYS A 84 2.47 13.28 -7.81
N LEU A 85 1.88 13.69 -8.92
CA LEU A 85 1.58 12.79 -10.03
C LEU A 85 2.86 12.53 -10.84
N CYS A 86 3.12 11.25 -11.12
CA CYS A 86 4.10 10.82 -12.10
C CYS A 86 3.37 10.02 -13.16
N VAL A 87 3.47 10.44 -14.43
CA VAL A 87 2.90 9.72 -15.56
C VAL A 87 4.05 9.11 -16.35
N ILE A 88 3.99 7.81 -16.58
CA ILE A 88 5.03 7.06 -17.29
C ILE A 88 4.44 6.58 -18.62
N PHE A 89 5.05 7.00 -19.73
CA PHE A 89 4.70 6.54 -21.07
C PHE A 89 5.70 5.50 -21.53
N VAL A 90 5.21 4.34 -21.95
CA VAL A 90 6.04 3.20 -22.37
C VAL A 90 5.57 2.71 -23.74
N GLY A 91 6.52 2.44 -24.64
CA GLY A 91 6.26 1.90 -25.97
C GLY A 91 6.62 2.87 -27.10
N GLN A 92 6.16 2.56 -28.32
CA GLN A 92 6.33 3.41 -29.50
C GLN A 92 5.30 4.54 -29.49
N VAL A 93 5.59 5.60 -28.74
CA VAL A 93 4.72 6.77 -28.64
C VAL A 93 5.34 7.97 -29.34
N ASN A 94 4.52 8.77 -30.01
CA ASN A 94 4.93 10.09 -30.45
C ASN A 94 4.76 11.07 -29.27
N ALA A 95 5.87 11.58 -28.75
CA ALA A 95 5.87 12.46 -27.59
C ALA A 95 5.08 13.75 -27.82
N GLU A 96 5.13 14.35 -29.01
CA GLU A 96 4.42 15.58 -29.33
C GLU A 96 2.91 15.40 -29.19
N LYS A 97 2.37 14.31 -29.75
CA LYS A 97 0.94 13.97 -29.62
C LYS A 97 0.51 13.71 -28.18
N VAL A 98 1.41 13.14 -27.37
CA VAL A 98 1.15 12.93 -25.93
C VAL A 98 1.06 14.29 -25.22
N PHE A 99 2.01 15.19 -25.47
CA PHE A 99 1.99 16.52 -24.85
C PHE A 99 0.79 17.35 -25.32
N GLU A 100 0.44 17.32 -26.60
CA GLU A 100 -0.78 17.94 -27.13
C GLU A 100 -2.04 17.42 -26.43
N ALA A 101 -2.13 16.11 -26.19
CA ALA A 101 -3.27 15.52 -25.49
C ALA A 101 -3.31 15.87 -23.99
N LEU A 102 -2.15 16.09 -23.36
CA LEU A 102 -2.05 16.48 -21.96
C LEU A 102 -2.30 17.97 -21.72
N GLN A 103 -2.06 18.82 -22.72
CA GLN A 103 -2.16 20.27 -22.59
C GLN A 103 -3.49 20.75 -21.96
N PRO A 104 -4.69 20.26 -22.34
CA PRO A 104 -5.94 20.71 -21.72
C PRO A 104 -6.03 20.35 -20.22
N VAL A 105 -5.42 19.25 -19.81
CA VAL A 105 -5.38 18.81 -18.41
C VAL A 105 -4.44 19.69 -17.60
N GLU A 106 -3.26 20.00 -18.14
CA GLU A 106 -2.29 20.89 -17.51
C GLU A 106 -2.83 22.31 -17.36
N GLU A 107 -3.53 22.83 -18.37
CA GLU A 107 -4.18 24.13 -18.30
C GLU A 107 -5.28 24.18 -17.23
N ARG A 108 -6.08 23.11 -17.10
CA ARG A 108 -7.10 23.00 -16.06
C ARG A 108 -6.47 22.96 -14.66
N ILE A 109 -5.40 22.17 -14.51
CA ILE A 109 -4.64 22.06 -13.27
C ILE A 109 -4.04 23.42 -12.89
N SER A 110 -3.44 24.14 -13.84
CA SER A 110 -2.74 25.40 -13.57
C SER A 110 -3.67 26.53 -13.12
N LYS A 111 -4.96 26.48 -13.49
CA LYS A 111 -5.99 27.44 -13.05
C LYS A 111 -6.43 27.24 -11.59
N ASP A 112 -6.15 26.07 -11.01
CA ASP A 112 -6.48 25.74 -9.62
C ASP A 112 -5.37 26.29 -8.69
N SER A 113 -5.57 27.54 -8.25
CA SER A 113 -4.54 28.40 -7.63
C SER A 113 -4.48 28.35 -6.09
N GLU A 114 -5.49 27.80 -5.42
CA GLU A 114 -5.51 27.68 -3.96
C GLU A 114 -5.01 26.31 -3.50
N ARG A 115 -3.69 26.19 -3.33
CA ARG A 115 -3.08 24.95 -2.83
C ARG A 115 -2.38 25.19 -1.51
N THR A 116 -2.83 24.48 -0.48
CA THR A 116 -2.16 24.45 0.81
C THR A 116 -0.75 23.84 0.67
N PRO A 117 0.22 24.26 1.50
CA PRO A 117 1.52 23.58 1.57
C PRO A 117 1.33 22.10 1.84
N PHE A 118 2.01 21.24 1.06
CA PHE A 118 1.96 19.79 1.26
C PHE A 118 3.14 19.32 2.08
N VAL A 119 2.87 18.77 3.27
CA VAL A 119 3.88 18.06 4.04
C VAL A 119 3.85 16.59 3.61
N ARG A 120 4.94 16.11 3.01
CA ARG A 120 5.03 14.70 2.63
C ARG A 120 4.99 13.83 3.90
N PRO A 121 4.12 12.81 3.98
CA PRO A 121 4.11 11.92 5.13
C PRO A 121 5.35 11.02 5.14
N TRP A 122 5.62 10.39 6.29
CA TRP A 122 6.65 9.36 6.44
C TRP A 122 8.08 9.80 6.08
N GLN A 123 8.41 11.07 6.32
CA GLN A 123 9.77 11.60 6.12
C GLN A 123 10.70 11.35 7.30
N SER A 124 10.17 10.96 8.45
CA SER A 124 10.97 10.57 9.62
C SER A 124 11.76 9.28 9.33
N PRO A 125 13.04 9.19 9.74
CA PRO A 125 13.80 7.96 9.63
C PRO A 125 13.09 6.78 10.30
N VAL A 126 13.10 5.63 9.64
CA VAL A 126 12.63 4.39 10.26
C VAL A 126 13.62 3.99 11.35
N PRO A 127 13.16 3.70 12.57
CA PRO A 127 14.03 3.22 13.64
C PRO A 127 14.85 1.98 13.25
N PRO A 128 16.10 1.83 13.71
CA PRO A 128 16.94 0.68 13.36
C PRO A 128 16.37 -0.62 13.91
N LEU A 129 16.53 -1.72 13.15
CA LEU A 129 16.22 -3.06 13.63
C LEU A 129 17.43 -3.55 14.44
N VAL A 130 17.28 -3.61 15.77
CA VAL A 130 18.38 -3.87 16.71
C VAL A 130 18.48 -5.32 17.15
N GLU A 131 17.38 -6.06 17.09
CA GLU A 131 17.28 -7.43 17.58
C GLU A 131 16.71 -8.34 16.50
N PHE A 132 17.14 -9.60 16.53
CA PHE A 132 16.45 -10.65 15.77
C PHE A 132 15.22 -11.09 16.57
N THR A 133 14.17 -11.51 15.87
CA THR A 133 12.94 -11.97 16.51
C THR A 133 12.43 -13.21 15.80
N THR A 134 11.97 -14.17 16.59
CA THR A 134 11.22 -15.34 16.10
C THR A 134 9.79 -15.17 16.57
N LEU A 135 8.84 -15.34 15.65
CA LEU A 135 7.41 -15.18 15.91
C LEU A 135 6.68 -16.42 15.43
N GLU A 136 5.71 -16.86 16.22
CA GLU A 136 4.75 -17.88 15.84
C GLU A 136 3.43 -17.17 15.51
N VAL A 137 2.85 -17.49 14.35
CA VAL A 137 1.61 -16.89 13.86
C VAL A 137 0.64 -18.01 13.56
N ASN A 138 -0.47 -18.02 14.28
CA ASN A 138 -1.57 -18.94 14.01
C ASN A 138 -2.47 -18.35 12.93
N TYR A 139 -2.89 -19.20 11.99
CA TYR A 139 -3.85 -18.85 10.95
C TYR A 139 -4.88 -19.98 10.82
N PRO A 140 -6.12 -19.68 10.37
CA PRO A 140 -7.12 -20.69 10.09
C PRO A 140 -6.63 -21.65 8.99
N SER A 141 -6.66 -22.94 9.26
CA SER A 141 -6.34 -24.01 8.30
C SER A 141 -7.27 -25.19 8.54
N ASP A 142 -7.75 -25.81 7.47
CA ASP A 142 -8.53 -27.05 7.54
C ASP A 142 -7.62 -28.30 7.59
N GLU A 143 -6.32 -28.12 7.33
CA GLU A 143 -5.31 -29.17 7.28
C GLU A 143 -4.09 -28.79 8.15
N ASP A 144 -3.57 -29.75 8.92
CA ASP A 144 -2.40 -29.57 9.81
C ASP A 144 -1.07 -29.97 9.16
N GLU A 145 -1.07 -30.27 7.85
CA GLU A 145 0.09 -30.88 7.17
C GLU A 145 1.10 -29.87 6.60
N HIS A 146 0.71 -28.59 6.51
CA HIS A 146 1.49 -27.56 5.83
C HIS A 146 1.62 -26.29 6.68
N GLY A 147 2.84 -25.74 6.71
CA GLY A 147 3.19 -24.53 7.46
C GLY A 147 3.98 -23.54 6.62
N LEU A 148 3.92 -22.26 7.01
CA LEU A 148 4.65 -21.18 6.36
C LEU A 148 5.80 -20.69 7.24
N VAL A 149 7.00 -20.59 6.65
CA VAL A 149 8.16 -19.99 7.31
C VAL A 149 8.64 -18.79 6.49
N ILE A 150 8.70 -17.62 7.13
CA ILE A 150 9.22 -16.40 6.52
C ILE A 150 10.47 -15.97 7.29
N ALA A 151 11.59 -15.84 6.57
CA ALA A 151 12.83 -15.25 7.07
C ALA A 151 13.13 -13.97 6.29
N ALA A 152 13.45 -12.89 6.99
CA ALA A 152 13.63 -11.58 6.38
C ALA A 152 14.67 -10.72 7.10
N TRP A 153 15.28 -9.82 6.33
CA TRP A 153 16.30 -8.88 6.77
C TRP A 153 16.09 -7.52 6.10
N ARG A 154 16.45 -6.43 6.79
CA ARG A 154 16.45 -5.10 6.18
C ARG A 154 17.72 -4.92 5.33
N GLY A 155 17.52 -4.78 4.02
CA GLY A 155 18.59 -4.47 3.07
C GLY A 155 19.03 -2.99 3.11
N PRO A 156 20.06 -2.63 2.32
CA PRO A 156 20.44 -1.23 2.13
C PRO A 156 19.30 -0.41 1.52
N LEU A 157 19.36 0.91 1.65
CA LEU A 157 18.37 1.80 1.04
C LEU A 157 18.33 1.60 -0.48
N ALA A 158 17.12 1.56 -1.05
CA ALA A 158 16.92 1.34 -2.49
C ALA A 158 17.56 2.43 -3.37
N ASN A 159 17.83 3.61 -2.81
CA ASN A 159 18.53 4.71 -3.50
C ASN A 159 20.07 4.61 -3.41
N VAL A 160 20.61 3.57 -2.77
CA VAL A 160 22.05 3.32 -2.72
C VAL A 160 22.41 2.37 -3.86
N SER A 161 22.93 2.92 -4.94
CA SER A 161 23.44 2.19 -6.10
C SER A 161 24.81 1.55 -5.80
N LYS A 162 24.87 0.61 -4.85
CA LYS A 162 26.05 -0.24 -4.65
C LYS A 162 25.69 -1.65 -5.13
N VAL A 163 26.20 -2.01 -6.31
CA VAL A 163 26.07 -3.36 -6.87
C VAL A 163 26.94 -4.29 -6.02
N PHE A 164 26.32 -5.21 -5.28
CA PHE A 164 27.05 -6.24 -4.54
C PHE A 164 27.32 -7.42 -5.47
N PHE A 165 28.54 -7.52 -6.00
CA PHE A 165 28.99 -8.73 -6.69
C PHE A 165 29.41 -9.77 -5.66
N VAL A 166 28.66 -10.87 -5.54
CA VAL A 166 29.13 -12.06 -4.81
C VAL A 166 30.11 -12.80 -5.74
N LYS A 167 31.41 -12.66 -5.51
CA LYS A 167 32.41 -13.53 -6.14
C LYS A 167 32.33 -14.91 -5.50
N LYS A 168 31.88 -15.91 -6.27
CA LYS A 168 32.05 -17.33 -5.92
C LYS A 168 33.55 -17.62 -5.82
N LYS A 169 34.04 -17.93 -4.62
CA LYS A 169 35.41 -18.41 -4.43
C LYS A 169 35.37 -19.93 -4.52
N GLU A 170 35.88 -20.49 -5.61
CA GLU A 170 36.11 -21.93 -5.69
C GLU A 170 37.24 -22.29 -4.75
N TRP A 171 37.00 -23.29 -3.89
CA TRP A 171 38.04 -23.92 -3.10
C TRP A 171 38.74 -24.93 -4.02
N ARG A 172 40.01 -24.70 -4.30
CA ARG A 172 40.95 -25.73 -4.76
C ARG A 172 41.82 -26.13 -3.59
#